data_AF-A0A2N2YRJ1-F1
#
_entry.id   AF-A0A2N2YRJ1-F1
#
_cell.length_a   1.000
_cell.length_b   1.000
_cell.length_c   1.000
_cell.angle_alpha   90.00
_cell.angle_beta   90.00
_cell.angle_gamma   90.00
#
_symmetry.space_group_name_H-M   'P 1'
#
loop_
_entity.id
_entity.type
_entity.pdbx_description
1 polymer ?
#
loop_
_entity_poly.entity_id
_entity_poly.type
_entity_poly.pdbx_seq_one_letter_code
_entity_poly.pdbx_strand_id
1 'polypeptide(L)'
;MKKNLLFLLAIPLGALLFAFQSPDQSINSSDQKLEVPENVQNIISTSCMPCHSDQACWLTRFRPKSKLNFDDLANLTKAKQVNRLHKIADEVKEGRMPKKSYVKKHPEIALSADNKATLINWAEKQADRLVGE
;
A
#
# COMPACT_ATOMS: atom_id res chain seq x y z
N MET A 1 35.59 -23.67 -52.10
CA MET A 1 35.06 -22.30 -52.27
C MET A 1 33.54 -22.42 -52.21
N LYS A 2 32.74 -21.88 -51.30
CA LYS A 2 32.86 -20.74 -50.37
C LYS A 2 32.05 -21.11 -49.11
N LYS A 3 32.47 -20.58 -47.98
CA LYS A 3 31.92 -20.79 -46.64
C LYS A 3 30.58 -20.07 -46.52
N ASN A 4 29.53 -20.74 -46.06
CA ASN A 4 28.41 -20.09 -45.37
C ASN A 4 28.35 -20.65 -43.94
N LEU A 5 29.44 -20.37 -43.22
CA LEU A 5 29.48 -20.25 -41.78
C LEU A 5 28.74 -18.95 -41.45
N LEU A 6 27.54 -19.01 -40.86
CA LEU A 6 26.91 -17.96 -40.05
C LEU A 6 25.45 -18.34 -39.74
N PHE A 7 25.27 -19.27 -38.81
CA PHE A 7 24.10 -19.29 -37.91
C PHE A 7 24.60 -19.67 -36.51
N LEU A 8 25.61 -18.92 -36.05
CA LEU A 8 26.05 -18.84 -34.66
C LEU A 8 25.82 -17.40 -34.22
N LEU A 9 24.59 -17.04 -33.87
CA LEU A 9 24.21 -15.92 -32.99
C LEU A 9 22.72 -15.62 -33.11
N ALA A 10 21.90 -16.46 -32.49
CA ALA A 10 20.66 -15.99 -31.89
C ALA A 10 20.22 -17.08 -30.93
N ILE A 11 19.87 -16.69 -29.71
CA ILE A 11 19.45 -17.53 -28.59
C ILE A 11 20.69 -18.03 -27.79
N PRO A 12 20.95 -17.41 -26.62
CA PRO A 12 19.94 -17.34 -25.57
C PRO A 12 19.78 -15.93 -24.98
N LEU A 13 19.13 -15.01 -25.71
CA LEU A 13 18.54 -13.83 -25.05
C LEU A 13 17.33 -14.23 -24.16
N GLY A 14 16.76 -15.42 -24.40
CA GLY A 14 15.69 -15.98 -23.57
C GLY A 14 16.13 -16.45 -22.18
N ALA A 15 17.42 -16.70 -21.95
CA ALA A 15 17.92 -17.14 -20.64
C ALA A 15 18.07 -15.99 -19.63
N LEU A 16 18.12 -14.73 -20.09
CA LEU A 16 18.22 -13.57 -19.20
C LEU A 16 16.86 -13.10 -18.65
N LEU A 17 15.74 -13.57 -19.21
CA LEU A 17 14.39 -13.27 -18.71
C LEU A 17 13.94 -14.21 -17.58
N PHE A 18 14.63 -15.33 -17.33
CA PHE A 18 14.25 -16.27 -16.28
C PHE A 18 14.86 -15.97 -14.91
N ALA A 19 15.84 -15.05 -14.82
CA ALA A 19 16.50 -14.72 -13.55
C ALA A 19 15.78 -13.63 -12.71
N PHE A 20 14.63 -13.11 -13.18
CA PHE A 20 13.83 -12.11 -12.46
C PHE A 20 12.55 -12.67 -11.82
N GLN A 21 12.40 -13.99 -11.75
CA GLN A 21 11.39 -14.58 -10.88
C GLN A 21 11.98 -14.68 -9.48
N SER A 22 11.72 -13.64 -8.66
CA SER A 22 11.96 -13.72 -7.22
C SER A 22 11.26 -14.98 -6.67
N PRO A 23 11.91 -15.75 -5.78
CA PRO A 23 11.29 -16.93 -5.19
C PRO A 23 10.04 -16.50 -4.43
N ASP A 24 8.89 -17.04 -4.85
CA ASP A 24 7.62 -16.94 -4.14
C ASP A 24 7.77 -17.67 -2.80
N GLN A 25 8.08 -16.90 -1.76
CA GLN A 25 8.13 -17.41 -0.39
C GLN A 25 6.70 -17.62 0.09
N SER A 26 6.10 -18.73 -0.35
CA SER A 26 4.88 -19.28 0.23
C SER A 26 5.17 -19.84 1.61
N ILE A 27 5.25 -18.95 2.61
CA ILE A 27 5.10 -19.32 4.01
C ILE A 27 3.61 -19.27 4.31
N ASN A 28 2.99 -20.46 4.36
CA ASN A 28 1.62 -20.67 4.79
C ASN A 28 1.35 -19.94 6.12
N SER A 29 0.74 -18.76 6.01
CA SER A 29 0.06 -18.07 7.09
C SER A 29 -1.31 -17.78 6.49
N SER A 30 -2.34 -18.45 7.01
CA SER A 30 -3.74 -18.33 6.59
C SER A 30 -4.07 -16.98 5.94
N ASP A 31 -4.53 -17.02 4.69
CA ASP A 31 -4.99 -15.90 3.85
C ASP A 31 -6.00 -14.99 4.58
N GLN A 32 -5.51 -14.08 5.42
CA GLN A 32 -6.26 -12.91 5.87
C GLN A 32 -5.67 -11.69 5.19
N LYS A 33 -5.70 -11.71 3.85
CA LYS A 33 -5.26 -10.59 3.05
C LYS A 33 -6.24 -9.45 3.28
N LEU A 34 -5.74 -8.35 3.87
CA LEU A 34 -6.50 -7.11 3.97
C LEU A 34 -6.97 -6.71 2.56
N GLU A 35 -8.26 -6.86 2.27
CA GLU A 35 -8.78 -6.49 0.97
C GLU A 35 -8.86 -4.97 0.87
N VAL A 36 -8.17 -4.42 -0.13
CA VAL A 36 -8.18 -3.00 -0.47
C VAL A 36 -8.74 -2.86 -1.89
N PRO A 37 -10.01 -2.47 -2.04
CA PRO A 37 -10.58 -2.18 -3.36
C PRO A 37 -9.81 -1.08 -4.10
N GLU A 38 -9.82 -1.11 -5.43
CA GLU A 38 -9.03 -0.18 -6.26
C GLU A 38 -9.32 1.30 -5.98
N ASN A 39 -10.59 1.65 -5.79
CA ASN A 39 -10.98 3.02 -5.43
C ASN A 39 -10.39 3.46 -4.09
N VAL A 40 -10.30 2.56 -3.11
CA VAL A 40 -9.68 2.83 -1.81
C VAL A 40 -8.16 2.92 -1.96
N GLN A 41 -7.56 2.01 -2.74
CA GLN A 41 -6.13 2.01 -3.01
C GLN A 41 -5.68 3.35 -3.61
N ASN A 42 -6.45 3.89 -4.57
CA ASN A 42 -6.16 5.19 -5.16
C ASN A 42 -6.20 6.32 -4.12
N ILE A 43 -7.19 6.31 -3.22
CA ILE A 43 -7.27 7.30 -2.12
C ILE A 43 -6.07 7.17 -1.17
N ILE A 44 -5.72 5.96 -0.75
CA ILE A 44 -4.58 5.71 0.15
C ILE A 44 -3.27 6.18 -0.51
N SER A 45 -3.04 5.80 -1.77
CA SER A 45 -1.85 6.17 -2.54
C SER A 45 -1.71 7.69 -2.69
N THR A 46 -2.80 8.41 -2.97
CA THR A 46 -2.73 9.86 -3.19
C THR A 46 -2.71 10.64 -1.86
N SER A 47 -3.60 10.33 -0.93
CA SER A 47 -3.85 11.18 0.24
C SER A 47 -3.14 10.75 1.52
N CYS A 48 -2.66 9.50 1.61
CA CYS A 48 -2.10 8.93 2.84
C CYS A 48 -0.63 8.54 2.72
N MET A 49 -0.26 7.85 1.64
CA MET A 49 1.09 7.32 1.39
C MET A 49 2.20 8.37 1.33
N PRO A 50 1.98 9.64 0.91
CA PRO A 50 3.01 10.68 0.98
C PRO A 50 3.57 10.94 2.38
N CYS A 51 2.89 10.47 3.44
CA CYS A 51 3.34 10.58 4.83
C CYS A 51 3.36 9.25 5.59
N HIS A 52 2.60 8.24 5.15
CA HIS A 52 2.41 6.96 5.86
C HIS A 52 2.93 5.73 5.10
N SER A 53 3.87 5.91 4.18
CA SER A 53 4.66 4.83 3.57
C SER A 53 6.02 4.67 4.24
N ASP A 54 6.68 3.53 4.02
CA ASP A 54 8.03 3.28 4.49
C ASP A 54 9.03 4.33 4.00
N GLN A 55 8.94 4.69 2.72
CA GLN A 55 9.80 5.68 2.09
C GLN A 55 9.59 7.08 2.70
N ALA A 56 8.33 7.53 2.80
CA ALA A 56 8.01 8.85 3.35
C ALA A 56 8.39 8.99 4.83
N CYS A 57 8.16 7.93 5.60
CA CYS A 57 8.48 7.92 7.02
C CYS A 57 9.99 7.88 7.31
N TRP A 58 10.80 7.28 6.43
CA TRP A 58 12.25 7.30 6.57
C TRP A 58 12.83 8.71 6.37
N LEU A 59 12.32 9.43 5.38
CA LEU A 59 12.82 10.77 4.99
C LEU A 59 12.42 11.88 5.98
N THR A 60 11.25 11.76 6.61
CA THR A 60 10.67 12.89 7.34
C THR A 60 11.23 13.09 8.75
N ARG A 61 12.03 12.17 9.33
CA ARG A 61 12.56 12.18 10.73
C ARG A 61 11.49 12.30 11.84
N PHE A 62 10.27 12.67 11.47
CA PHE A 62 9.02 12.52 12.20
C PHE A 62 8.67 11.03 12.24
N ARG A 63 8.02 10.62 13.32
CA ARG A 63 7.63 9.23 13.55
C ARG A 63 6.14 8.96 13.21
N PRO A 64 5.60 9.22 11.99
CA PRO A 64 4.29 8.65 11.62
C PRO A 64 4.28 7.11 11.76
N LYS A 65 5.46 6.47 11.61
CA LYS A 65 5.64 5.01 11.82
C LYS A 65 5.12 4.49 13.16
N SER A 66 5.12 5.29 14.24
CA SER A 66 4.67 4.77 15.54
C SER A 66 3.16 4.49 15.57
N LYS A 67 2.38 5.16 14.71
CA LYS A 67 0.92 5.07 14.71
C LYS A 67 0.33 4.43 13.45
N LEU A 68 0.91 4.61 12.27
CA LEU A 68 0.38 4.00 11.04
C LEU A 68 1.44 3.98 9.93
N ASN A 69 1.63 2.80 9.33
CA ASN A 69 2.39 2.58 8.10
C ASN A 69 1.54 1.66 7.20
N PHE A 70 1.17 2.11 6.01
CA PHE A 70 0.32 1.34 5.10
C PHE A 70 1.06 0.17 4.46
N ASP A 71 2.38 0.27 4.29
CA ASP A 71 3.20 -0.83 3.74
C ASP A 71 3.30 -2.01 4.71
N ASP A 72 3.10 -1.77 6.01
CA ASP A 72 3.15 -2.79 7.07
C ASP A 72 1.75 -3.22 7.55
N LEU A 73 0.69 -2.51 7.16
CA LEU A 73 -0.64 -2.68 7.74
C LEU A 73 -1.15 -4.12 7.62
N ALA A 74 -0.96 -4.78 6.48
CA ALA A 74 -1.37 -6.16 6.25
C ALA A 74 -0.54 -7.20 7.03
N ASN A 75 0.67 -6.83 7.49
CA ASN A 75 1.57 -7.72 8.25
C ASN A 75 1.34 -7.63 9.77
N LEU A 76 0.53 -6.66 10.23
CA LEU A 76 0.20 -6.53 11.64
C LEU A 76 -0.69 -7.68 12.10
N THR A 77 -0.68 -7.96 13.41
CA THR A 77 -1.67 -8.86 14.01
C THR A 77 -3.09 -8.33 13.79
N LYS A 78 -4.08 -9.22 13.64
CA LYS A 78 -5.51 -8.87 13.48
C LYS A 78 -5.98 -7.77 14.43
N ALA A 79 -5.70 -7.89 15.73
CA ALA A 79 -6.06 -6.88 16.73
C ALA A 79 -5.42 -5.50 16.46
N LYS A 80 -4.17 -5.48 15.97
CA LYS A 80 -3.50 -4.24 15.56
C LYS A 80 -4.11 -3.70 14.26
N GLN A 81 -4.42 -4.54 13.28
CA GLN A 81 -5.09 -4.13 12.04
C GLN A 81 -6.42 -3.43 12.34
N VAL A 82 -7.30 -4.06 13.13
CA VAL A 82 -8.57 -3.50 13.58
C VAL A 82 -8.37 -2.14 14.25
N ASN A 83 -7.41 -2.04 15.17
CA ASN A 83 -7.10 -0.78 15.85
C ASN A 83 -6.64 0.32 14.87
N ARG A 84 -5.81 -0.02 13.88
CA ARG A 84 -5.34 0.92 12.85
C ARG A 84 -6.46 1.37 11.93
N LEU A 85 -7.34 0.45 11.51
CA LEU A 85 -8.48 0.74 10.66
C LEU A 85 -9.46 1.70 11.35
N HIS A 86 -9.83 1.45 12.61
CA HIS A 86 -10.63 2.40 13.39
C HIS A 86 -9.96 3.77 13.51
N LYS A 87 -8.64 3.80 13.73
CA LYS A 87 -7.91 5.08 13.79
C LYS A 87 -7.89 5.82 12.45
N ILE A 88 -7.83 5.12 11.32
CA ILE A 88 -7.97 5.74 9.99
C ILE A 88 -9.34 6.40 9.89
N ALA A 89 -10.41 5.68 10.22
CA ALA A 89 -11.78 6.20 10.17
C ALA A 89 -11.96 7.43 11.08
N ASP A 90 -11.55 7.34 12.35
CA ASP A 90 -11.61 8.43 13.35
C ASP A 90 -10.91 9.69 12.84
N GLU A 91 -9.64 9.58 12.45
CA GLU A 91 -8.81 10.73 12.06
C GLU A 91 -9.34 11.43 10.79
N VAL A 92 -9.92 10.67 9.86
CA VAL A 92 -10.53 11.21 8.63
C VAL A 92 -11.89 11.86 8.94
N LYS A 93 -12.72 11.20 9.76
CA LYS A 93 -14.04 11.70 10.19
C LYS A 93 -13.93 13.00 10.96
N GLU A 94 -12.94 13.11 11.84
CA GLU A 94 -12.67 14.32 12.63
C GLU A 94 -11.90 15.39 11.84
N GLY A 95 -11.54 15.11 10.57
CA GLY A 95 -10.84 16.05 9.70
C GLY A 95 -9.41 16.38 10.16
N ARG A 96 -8.80 15.51 10.97
CA ARG A 96 -7.41 15.61 11.40
C ARG A 96 -6.45 15.14 10.32
N MET A 97 -6.88 14.20 9.48
CA MET A 97 -6.13 13.72 8.33
C MET A 97 -6.83 14.03 6.99
N PRO A 98 -6.06 14.46 5.97
CA PRO A 98 -4.68 14.93 6.07
C PRO A 98 -4.60 16.27 6.82
N LYS A 99 -3.46 16.57 7.46
CA LYS A 99 -3.29 17.80 8.23
C LYS A 99 -3.50 19.03 7.34
N LYS A 100 -4.40 19.93 7.74
CA LYS A 100 -4.73 21.16 6.98
C LYS A 100 -3.50 22.01 6.60
N SER A 101 -2.51 22.10 7.48
CA SER A 101 -1.27 22.83 7.23
C SER A 101 -0.40 22.20 6.14
N TYR A 102 -0.43 20.88 6.01
CA TYR A 102 0.27 20.14 4.96
C TYR A 102 -0.51 20.23 3.64
N VAL A 103 -1.84 20.05 3.68
CA VAL A 103 -2.73 20.22 2.52
C VAL A 103 -2.61 21.62 1.91
N LYS A 104 -2.41 22.67 2.71
CA LYS A 104 -2.19 24.03 2.18
C LYS A 104 -0.98 24.13 1.24
N LYS A 105 0.04 23.32 1.46
CA LYS A 105 1.26 23.24 0.63
C LYS A 105 1.18 22.14 -0.44
N HIS A 106 0.31 21.17 -0.21
CA HIS A 106 0.10 19.97 -1.01
C HIS A 106 -1.40 19.77 -1.27
N PRO A 107 -2.03 20.65 -2.07
CA PRO A 107 -3.48 20.58 -2.31
C PRO A 107 -3.90 19.27 -2.99
N GLU A 108 -3.00 18.62 -3.72
CA GLU A 108 -3.22 17.36 -4.43
C GLU A 108 -3.59 16.18 -3.52
N ILE A 109 -3.22 16.24 -2.23
CA ILE A 109 -3.51 15.17 -1.27
C ILE A 109 -4.85 15.36 -0.55
N ALA A 110 -5.57 16.45 -0.81
CA ALA A 110 -6.82 16.76 -0.13
C ALA A 110 -7.90 15.69 -0.40
N LEU A 111 -8.59 15.25 0.66
CA LEU A 111 -9.71 14.34 0.51
C LEU A 111 -11.00 15.11 0.18
N SER A 112 -11.63 14.77 -0.94
CA SER A 112 -13.02 15.16 -1.25
C SER A 112 -14.00 14.53 -0.26
N ALA A 113 -15.24 15.03 -0.22
CA ALA A 113 -16.29 14.45 0.63
C ALA A 113 -16.52 12.96 0.32
N ASP A 114 -16.58 12.61 -0.98
CA ASP A 114 -16.79 11.23 -1.42
C ASP A 114 -15.60 10.33 -1.09
N ASN A 115 -14.37 10.83 -1.24
CA ASN A 115 -13.17 10.06 -0.89
C ASN A 115 -13.08 9.83 0.62
N LYS A 116 -13.49 10.81 1.45
CA LYS A 116 -13.59 10.62 2.91
C LYS A 116 -14.59 9.53 3.25
N ALA A 117 -15.80 9.61 2.70
CA ALA A 117 -16.85 8.63 2.96
C ALA A 117 -16.41 7.22 2.52
N THR A 118 -15.79 7.11 1.34
CA THR A 118 -15.26 5.85 0.81
C THR A 118 -14.20 5.25 1.73
N LEU A 119 -13.22 6.06 2.16
CA LEU A 119 -12.13 5.59 3.02
C LEU A 119 -12.62 5.20 4.42
N ILE A 120 -13.52 5.99 5.02
CA ILE A 120 -14.13 5.70 6.32
C ILE A 120 -14.92 4.39 6.24
N ASN A 121 -15.80 4.26 5.25
CA ASN A 121 -16.65 3.08 5.11
C ASN A 121 -15.84 1.80 4.90
N TRP A 122 -14.79 1.87 4.08
CA TRP A 122 -13.88 0.75 3.90
C TRP A 122 -13.18 0.39 5.22
N ALA A 123 -12.63 1.38 5.92
CA ALA A 123 -11.89 1.12 7.15
C ALA A 123 -12.76 0.48 8.24
N GLU A 124 -13.98 0.98 8.44
CA GLU A 124 -14.95 0.42 9.39
C GLU A 124 -15.35 -1.01 9.00
N LYS A 125 -15.74 -1.25 7.73
CA LYS A 125 -16.15 -2.59 7.27
C LYS A 125 -15.03 -3.62 7.37
N GLN A 126 -13.80 -3.24 7.06
CA GLN A 126 -12.68 -4.16 7.18
C GLN A 126 -12.32 -4.46 8.63
N ALA A 127 -12.47 -3.48 9.53
CA ALA A 127 -12.32 -3.72 10.96
C ALA A 127 -13.39 -4.69 11.47
N ASP A 128 -14.65 -4.49 11.09
CA ASP A 128 -15.77 -5.38 11.47
C ASP A 128 -15.57 -6.80 10.95
N ARG A 129 -15.13 -6.94 9.69
CA ARG A 129 -14.80 -8.25 9.10
C ARG A 129 -13.72 -8.97 9.91
N LEU A 130 -12.63 -8.28 10.22
CA LEU A 130 -11.52 -8.85 10.99
C LEU A 130 -11.92 -9.23 12.43
N VAL A 131 -12.90 -8.55 13.04
CA VAL A 131 -13.42 -8.90 14.37
C VAL A 131 -14.36 -10.11 14.32
N GLY A 132 -15.13 -10.26 13.23
CA GLY A 132 -16.07 -11.37 13.05
C GLY A 132 -15.43 -12.71 12.65
N GLU A 133 -14.15 -12.69 12.26
CA GLU A 133 -13.32 -13.87 11.94
C GLU A 133 -12.59 -14.42 13.16
#